data_AF-A0A0K2UGP8-F1
#
_entry.id   AF-A0A0K2UGP8-F1
#
_cell.length_a   1.000
_cell.length_b   1.000
_cell.length_c   1.000
_cell.angle_alpha   90.00
_cell.angle_beta   90.00
_cell.angle_gamma   90.00
#
_symmetry.space_group_name_H-M   'P 1'
#
loop_
_entity.id
_entity.type
_entity.pdbx_description
1 polymer ?
#
loop_
_entity_poly.entity_id
_entity_poly.type
_entity_poly.pdbx_seq_one_letter_code
_entity_poly.pdbx_strand_id
1 'polypeptide(L)'
;MHPNGTFCDKSGNEFARPGIWREVSVGGCIFSLRESRSAAIQGSPIHNEDNILQDGTLIDLCGATLIWRSAEGLSYSPTYKQLEQCIDNLNAGRPQCPVGLHTLVVPRKNSKNTKPEAQPFVYLNCGHVQGRHNWGNLNDNNGSKTCPICLCPSSVAQLTMGTEPGILYNELSIVISFLNILSL
;
A
#
# COMPACT_ATOMS: atom_id res chain seq x y z
N MET A 1 7.74 -10.11 -3.20
CA MET A 1 6.58 -10.49 -4.04
C MET A 1 6.81 -9.96 -5.43
N HIS A 2 6.98 -10.85 -6.42
CA HIS A 2 7.02 -10.43 -7.83
C HIS A 2 5.59 -10.29 -8.36
N PRO A 3 5.28 -9.27 -9.17
CA PRO A 3 3.98 -9.19 -9.84
C PRO A 3 3.83 -10.33 -10.87
N ASN A 4 2.61 -10.82 -11.05
CA ASN A 4 2.29 -11.75 -12.12
C ASN A 4 1.99 -10.95 -13.40
N GLY A 5 2.82 -11.12 -14.42
CA GLY A 5 2.74 -10.37 -15.68
C GLY A 5 3.62 -9.12 -15.70
N THR A 6 3.48 -8.29 -16.73
CA THR A 6 4.30 -7.08 -16.91
C THR A 6 3.75 -5.93 -16.06
N PHE A 7 4.55 -5.42 -15.12
CA PHE A 7 4.11 -4.37 -14.20
C PHE A 7 3.73 -3.05 -14.90
N CYS A 8 4.46 -2.69 -15.96
CA CYS A 8 4.17 -1.53 -16.81
C CYS A 8 4.06 -1.99 -18.26
N ASP A 9 2.89 -2.51 -18.64
CA ASP A 9 2.61 -2.84 -20.03
C ASP A 9 2.36 -1.57 -20.85
N LYS A 10 3.18 -1.37 -21.89
CA LYS A 10 3.07 -0.25 -22.84
C LYS A 10 1.76 -0.29 -23.63
N SER A 11 1.13 -1.46 -23.74
CA SER A 11 -0.11 -1.65 -24.48
C SER A 11 -1.36 -1.26 -23.68
N GLY A 12 -1.25 -1.14 -22.35
CA GLY A 12 -2.36 -0.78 -21.46
C GLY A 12 -3.48 -1.82 -21.39
N ASN A 13 -3.29 -3.01 -21.96
CA ASN A 13 -4.35 -4.00 -22.14
C ASN A 13 -4.45 -5.01 -20.99
N GLU A 14 -3.39 -5.18 -20.18
CA GLU A 14 -3.43 -6.07 -19.01
C GLU A 14 -2.70 -5.47 -17.81
N PHE A 15 -3.38 -5.40 -16.67
CA PHE A 15 -2.78 -5.00 -15.41
C PHE A 15 -2.11 -6.21 -14.75
N ALA A 16 -0.87 -6.04 -14.31
CA ALA A 16 -0.20 -7.07 -13.52
C ALA A 16 -1.03 -7.44 -12.30
N ARG A 17 -1.11 -8.75 -12.02
CA ARG A 17 -1.82 -9.25 -10.83
C ARG A 17 -0.84 -9.34 -9.66
N PRO A 18 -1.33 -9.21 -8.41
CA PRO A 18 -0.50 -9.49 -7.24
C PRO A 18 0.08 -10.91 -7.33
N GLY A 19 1.36 -11.03 -7.02
CA GLY A 19 2.00 -12.34 -6.86
C GLY A 19 1.93 -12.84 -5.43
N ILE A 20 2.75 -13.85 -5.16
CA ILE A 20 2.83 -14.50 -3.84
C ILE A 20 3.98 -13.86 -3.05
N TRP A 21 3.75 -13.64 -1.75
CA TRP A 21 4.80 -13.22 -0.84
C TRP A 21 5.72 -14.39 -0.51
N ARG A 22 7.02 -14.13 -0.52
CA ARG A 22 8.08 -15.07 -0.17
C ARG A 22 8.99 -14.45 0.88
N GLU A 23 9.60 -15.30 1.68
CA GLU A 23 10.68 -14.91 2.58
C GLU A 23 12.02 -15.20 1.90
N VAL A 24 12.98 -14.28 2.04
CA VAL A 24 14.33 -14.41 1.47
C VAL A 24 15.33 -14.46 2.61
N SER A 25 16.19 -15.49 2.63
CA SER A 25 17.24 -15.61 3.66
C SER A 25 18.40 -14.65 3.40
N VAL A 26 19.28 -14.51 4.40
CA VAL A 26 20.55 -13.75 4.25
C VAL A 26 21.41 -14.29 3.08
N GLY A 27 21.37 -15.60 2.83
CA GLY A 27 22.07 -16.24 1.71
C GLY A 27 21.34 -16.15 0.37
N GLY A 28 20.19 -15.48 0.30
CA GLY A 28 19.39 -15.33 -0.93
C GLY A 28 18.47 -16.51 -1.26
N CYS A 29 18.33 -17.50 -0.38
CA CYS A 29 17.41 -18.62 -0.61
C CYS A 29 15.95 -18.19 -0.40
N ILE A 30 15.05 -18.76 -1.20
CA ILE A 30 13.61 -18.44 -1.19
C ILE A 30 12.84 -19.45 -0.34
N PHE A 31 11.92 -18.94 0.48
CA PHE A 31 11.04 -19.73 1.35
C PHE A 31 9.59 -19.27 1.22
N SER A 32 8.66 -20.18 1.52
CA SER A 32 7.28 -19.81 1.82
C SER A 32 7.21 -18.88 3.04
N LEU A 33 6.10 -18.17 3.20
CA LEU A 33 5.86 -17.44 4.45
C LEU A 33 5.83 -18.40 5.64
N ARG A 34 6.26 -17.90 6.80
CA ARG A 34 6.06 -18.54 8.10
C ARG A 34 4.58 -18.51 8.49
N GLU A 35 4.20 -19.31 9.48
CA GLU A 35 2.83 -19.31 10.04
C GLU A 35 2.42 -17.93 10.56
N SER A 36 3.36 -17.22 11.19
CA SER A 36 3.20 -15.81 11.57
C SER A 36 4.51 -15.05 11.33
N ARG A 37 4.40 -13.72 11.15
CA ARG A 37 5.52 -12.84 10.80
C ARG A 37 6.76 -13.01 11.71
N SER A 38 6.55 -13.32 12.99
CA SER A 38 7.61 -13.44 14.00
C SER A 38 7.88 -14.88 14.45
N ALA A 39 7.28 -15.89 13.81
CA ALA A 39 7.49 -17.28 14.18
C ALA A 39 8.97 -17.65 14.05
N ALA A 40 9.53 -18.43 14.97
CA ALA A 40 10.94 -18.84 14.91
C ALA A 40 11.21 -19.88 13.79
N ILE A 41 10.17 -20.61 13.38
CA ILE A 41 10.25 -21.66 12.37
C ILE A 41 10.10 -21.02 10.99
N GLN A 42 11.11 -21.22 10.12
CA GLN A 42 11.08 -20.77 8.73
C GLN A 42 10.04 -21.55 7.91
N GLY A 43 9.59 -20.96 6.80
CA GLY A 43 8.75 -21.66 5.82
C GLY A 43 9.49 -22.78 5.06
N SER A 44 8.77 -23.46 4.17
CA SER A 44 9.36 -24.49 3.30
C SER A 44 10.24 -23.85 2.22
N PRO A 45 11.37 -24.47 1.86
CA PRO A 45 12.23 -23.96 0.79
C PRO A 45 11.52 -24.07 -0.58
N ILE A 46 11.72 -23.06 -1.42
CA ILE A 46 11.16 -22.98 -2.77
C ILE A 46 12.33 -22.94 -3.76
N HIS A 47 12.60 -24.07 -4.41
CA HIS A 47 13.78 -24.25 -5.26
C HIS A 47 13.61 -23.75 -6.70
N ASN A 48 12.38 -23.51 -7.13
CA ASN A 48 12.04 -23.09 -8.49
C ASN A 48 11.86 -21.57 -8.63
N GLU A 49 12.17 -20.81 -7.59
CA GLU A 49 12.15 -19.34 -7.57
C GLU A 49 13.54 -18.84 -7.15
N ASP A 50 13.91 -17.64 -7.59
CA ASP A 50 15.17 -16.98 -7.26
C ASP A 50 14.93 -15.64 -6.56
N ASN A 51 16.01 -14.98 -6.14
CA ASN A 51 15.97 -13.67 -5.49
C ASN A 51 16.25 -12.52 -6.46
N ILE A 52 16.17 -12.74 -7.77
CA ILE A 52 16.44 -11.71 -8.77
C ILE A 52 15.23 -10.77 -8.85
N LEU A 53 15.47 -9.49 -8.58
CA LEU A 53 14.40 -8.49 -8.56
C LEU A 53 13.88 -8.20 -9.98
N GLN A 54 12.57 -8.29 -10.14
CA GLN A 54 11.84 -7.95 -11.38
C GLN A 54 11.18 -6.58 -11.23
N ASP A 55 10.91 -5.88 -12.33
CA ASP A 55 10.21 -4.59 -12.29
C ASP A 55 8.85 -4.73 -11.56
N GLY A 56 8.61 -3.87 -10.57
CA GLY A 56 7.41 -3.92 -9.73
C GLY A 56 7.49 -4.87 -8.54
N THR A 57 8.65 -5.47 -8.24
CA THR A 57 8.80 -6.34 -7.07
C THR A 57 8.56 -5.55 -5.77
N LEU A 58 7.66 -6.04 -4.91
CA LEU A 58 7.46 -5.50 -3.57
C LEU A 58 8.35 -6.20 -2.55
N ILE A 59 8.98 -5.41 -1.68
CA ILE A 59 9.88 -5.86 -0.61
C ILE A 59 9.35 -5.31 0.71
N ASP A 60 8.94 -6.19 1.63
CA ASP A 60 8.50 -5.80 2.99
C ASP A 60 9.70 -5.88 3.94
N LEU A 61 10.01 -4.74 4.59
CA LEU A 61 11.08 -4.60 5.57
C LEU A 61 10.54 -4.47 7.01
N CYS A 62 9.36 -5.03 7.27
CA CYS A 62 8.71 -5.06 8.59
C CYS A 62 8.50 -3.66 9.19
N GLY A 63 7.92 -2.76 8.40
CA GLY A 63 7.61 -1.38 8.79
C GLY A 63 7.61 -0.42 7.61
N ALA A 64 8.30 -0.79 6.53
CA ALA A 64 8.23 -0.15 5.24
C ALA A 64 8.08 -1.19 4.14
N THR A 65 7.37 -0.84 3.07
CA THR A 65 7.33 -1.64 1.84
C THR A 65 7.97 -0.84 0.72
N LEU A 66 8.97 -1.44 0.06
CA LEU A 66 9.65 -0.86 -1.08
C LEU A 66 9.09 -1.45 -2.38
N ILE A 67 9.20 -0.70 -3.48
CA ILE A 67 8.93 -1.18 -4.83
C ILE A 67 10.20 -1.12 -5.68
N TRP A 68 10.74 -2.26 -6.08
CA TRP A 68 11.85 -2.26 -7.02
C TRP A 68 11.36 -1.86 -8.41
N ARG A 69 12.09 -0.95 -9.07
CA ARG A 69 11.86 -0.59 -10.47
C ARG A 69 13.15 -0.74 -11.24
N SER A 70 13.08 -1.43 -12.38
CA SER A 70 14.12 -1.42 -13.40
C SER A 70 14.36 0.00 -13.91
N ALA A 71 15.51 0.26 -14.53
CA ALA A 71 15.81 1.56 -15.13
C ALA A 71 14.76 1.96 -16.18
N GLU A 72 14.33 1.01 -17.03
CA GLU A 72 13.24 1.22 -17.98
C GLU A 72 11.91 1.50 -17.24
N GLY A 73 11.55 0.67 -16.28
CA GLY A 73 10.34 0.86 -15.48
C GLY A 73 10.31 2.23 -14.80
N LEU A 74 11.43 2.68 -14.25
CA LEU A 74 11.52 3.99 -13.61
C LEU A 74 11.18 5.13 -14.58
N SER A 75 11.59 5.04 -15.85
CA SER A 75 11.27 6.04 -16.87
C SER A 75 9.76 6.17 -17.14
N TYR A 76 8.98 5.14 -16.79
CA TYR A 76 7.51 5.12 -16.86
C TYR A 76 6.84 5.38 -15.50
N SER A 77 7.58 5.74 -14.46
CA SER A 77 6.97 6.10 -13.18
C SER A 77 6.06 7.32 -13.34
N PRO A 78 4.91 7.36 -12.64
CA PRO A 78 4.04 8.52 -12.67
C PRO A 78 4.78 9.80 -12.27
N THR A 79 4.59 10.86 -13.05
CA THR A 79 5.03 12.21 -12.68
C THR A 79 4.18 12.76 -11.56
N TYR A 80 4.71 13.74 -10.81
CA TYR A 80 3.95 14.46 -9.79
C TYR A 80 2.61 15.02 -10.33
N LYS A 81 2.62 15.57 -11.55
CA LYS A 81 1.42 16.08 -12.22
C LYS A 81 0.38 14.99 -12.47
N GLN A 82 0.82 13.80 -12.91
CA GLN A 82 -0.10 12.67 -13.12
C GLN A 82 -0.69 12.18 -11.80
N LEU A 83 0.10 12.16 -10.71
CA LEU A 83 -0.40 11.80 -9.38
C LEU A 83 -1.46 12.79 -8.88
N GLU A 84 -1.22 14.10 -9.03
CA GLU A 84 -2.22 15.12 -8.69
C GLU A 84 -3.48 14.98 -9.53
N GLN A 85 -3.36 14.70 -10.83
CA GLN A 85 -4.52 14.48 -11.69
C GLN A 85 -5.30 13.22 -11.31
N CYS A 86 -4.65 12.16 -10.84
CA CYS A 86 -5.33 10.99 -10.28
C CYS A 86 -6.13 11.35 -9.02
N ILE A 87 -5.59 12.20 -8.13
CA ILE A 87 -6.31 12.71 -6.96
C ILE A 87 -7.53 13.53 -7.40
N ASP A 88 -7.38 14.38 -8.42
CA ASP A 88 -8.48 15.19 -8.96
C ASP A 88 -9.59 14.32 -9.51
N ASN A 89 -9.25 13.32 -10.31
CA ASN A 89 -10.21 12.37 -10.87
C ASN A 89 -10.92 11.57 -9.77
N LEU A 90 -10.18 11.12 -8.75
CA LEU A 90 -10.74 10.37 -7.62
C LEU A 90 -11.74 11.24 -6.84
N ASN A 91 -11.37 12.47 -6.50
CA ASN A 91 -12.23 13.38 -5.75
C ASN A 91 -13.42 13.89 -6.58
N ALA A 92 -13.25 14.07 -7.90
CA ALA A 92 -14.33 14.42 -8.83
C ALA A 92 -15.39 13.30 -8.94
N GLY A 93 -15.00 12.04 -8.70
CA GLY A 93 -15.92 10.93 -8.57
C GLY A 93 -16.85 11.01 -7.34
N ARG A 94 -16.60 11.94 -6.42
CA ARG A 94 -17.39 12.18 -5.20
C ARG A 94 -17.70 10.89 -4.43
N PRO A 95 -16.67 10.13 -4.01
CA PRO A 95 -16.88 8.89 -3.26
C PRO A 95 -17.71 9.16 -2.00
N GLN A 96 -18.79 8.40 -1.78
CA GLN A 96 -19.65 8.59 -0.61
C GLN A 96 -19.17 7.74 0.56
N CYS A 97 -19.16 8.33 1.74
CA CYS A 97 -18.97 7.63 3.00
C CYS A 97 -20.18 6.70 3.25
N PRO A 98 -19.99 5.37 3.32
CA PRO A 98 -21.11 4.43 3.44
C PRO A 98 -21.96 4.63 4.70
N VAL A 99 -21.37 5.17 5.77
CA VAL A 99 -22.05 5.34 7.07
C VAL A 99 -22.44 6.80 7.33
N GLY A 100 -21.54 7.73 7.03
CA GLY A 100 -21.75 9.16 7.33
C GLY A 100 -22.45 9.95 6.24
N LEU A 101 -22.70 9.34 5.07
CA LEU A 101 -23.41 9.91 3.91
C LEU A 101 -22.88 11.28 3.42
N HIS A 102 -21.63 11.61 3.75
CA HIS A 102 -20.91 12.75 3.20
C HIS A 102 -19.93 12.28 2.12
N THR A 103 -19.56 13.21 1.24
CA THR A 103 -18.54 12.95 0.22
C THR A 103 -17.15 12.92 0.86
N LEU A 104 -16.42 11.83 0.65
CA LEU A 104 -15.02 11.68 1.07
C LEU A 104 -14.10 12.46 0.12
N VAL A 105 -13.03 13.01 0.67
CA VAL A 105 -12.03 13.78 -0.06
C VAL A 105 -10.65 13.33 0.36
N VAL A 106 -9.88 12.75 -0.56
CA VAL A 106 -8.48 12.41 -0.32
C VAL A 106 -7.68 13.71 -0.31
N PRO A 107 -6.99 14.06 0.80
CA PRO A 107 -6.22 15.29 0.89
C PRO A 107 -4.95 15.20 0.05
N ARG A 108 -4.55 16.33 -0.52
CA ARG A 108 -3.21 16.54 -1.06
C ARG A 108 -2.22 16.77 0.09
N LYS A 109 -0.96 16.39 -0.09
CA LYS A 109 0.11 16.70 0.87
C LYS A 109 0.16 18.22 1.06
N ASN A 110 0.02 18.70 2.30
CA ASN A 110 -0.10 20.12 2.72
C ASN A 110 -1.46 20.81 2.57
N SER A 111 -2.52 20.13 2.08
CA SER A 111 -3.87 20.69 2.11
C SER A 111 -4.50 20.54 3.50
N LYS A 112 -4.73 21.66 4.19
CA LYS A 112 -5.40 21.69 5.51
C LYS A 112 -6.92 21.89 5.44
N ASN A 113 -7.49 21.94 4.23
CA ASN A 113 -8.88 22.37 4.04
C ASN A 113 -9.91 21.24 3.98
N THR A 114 -9.50 19.99 4.14
CA THR A 114 -10.45 18.87 4.19
C THR A 114 -11.16 18.85 5.54
N LYS A 115 -12.49 18.90 5.53
CA LYS A 115 -13.28 18.76 6.77
C LYS A 115 -12.98 17.41 7.43
N PRO A 116 -12.86 17.33 8.77
CA PRO A 116 -12.48 16.10 9.46
C PRO A 116 -13.35 14.89 9.11
N GLU A 117 -14.65 15.09 8.94
CA GLU A 117 -15.60 14.04 8.55
C GLU A 117 -15.30 13.50 7.15
N ALA A 118 -14.96 14.37 6.19
CA ALA A 118 -14.68 14.02 4.81
C ALA A 118 -13.32 13.33 4.60
N GLN A 119 -12.45 13.33 5.62
CA GLN A 119 -11.16 12.65 5.55
C GLN A 119 -11.37 11.12 5.53
N PRO A 120 -10.92 10.40 4.49
CA PRO A 120 -11.00 8.96 4.45
C PRO A 120 -10.02 8.29 5.42
N PHE A 121 -10.49 7.25 6.08
CA PHE A 121 -9.76 6.34 6.94
C PHE A 121 -10.02 4.90 6.50
N VAL A 122 -8.99 4.07 6.51
CA VAL A 122 -9.07 2.64 6.21
C VAL A 122 -9.01 1.82 7.48
N TYR A 123 -9.86 0.80 7.57
CA TYR A 123 -9.80 -0.25 8.59
C TYR A 123 -8.87 -1.36 8.09
N LEU A 124 -7.64 -1.40 8.62
CA LEU A 124 -6.54 -2.22 8.09
C LEU A 124 -6.81 -3.73 8.03
N ASN A 125 -7.60 -4.27 8.96
CA ASN A 125 -7.90 -5.71 8.99
C ASN A 125 -8.91 -6.13 7.92
N CYS A 126 -9.71 -5.21 7.37
CA CYS A 126 -10.78 -5.54 6.40
C CYS A 126 -10.79 -4.69 5.13
N GLY A 127 -9.96 -3.65 5.04
CA GLY A 127 -9.85 -2.77 3.88
C GLY A 127 -11.02 -1.80 3.68
N HIS A 128 -12.06 -1.84 4.51
CA HIS A 128 -13.17 -0.91 4.40
C HIS A 128 -12.73 0.53 4.66
N VAL A 129 -13.23 1.46 3.85
CA VAL A 129 -12.92 2.89 3.94
C VAL A 129 -14.15 3.68 4.40
N GLN A 130 -13.95 4.60 5.34
CA GLN A 130 -14.99 5.46 5.91
C GLN A 130 -14.46 6.87 6.19
N GLY A 131 -15.38 7.80 6.45
CA GLY A 131 -15.05 9.10 7.03
C GLY A 131 -14.71 8.98 8.52
N ARG A 132 -14.10 10.03 9.09
CA ARG A 132 -13.75 10.05 10.52
C ARG A 132 -15.01 9.99 11.40
N HIS A 133 -15.02 9.09 12.38
CA HIS A 133 -16.06 9.03 13.41
C HIS A 133 -15.53 8.55 14.77
N ASN A 134 -16.31 8.85 15.82
CA ASN A 134 -15.98 8.49 17.20
C ASN A 134 -16.62 7.17 17.67
N TRP A 135 -17.53 6.59 16.88
CA TRP A 135 -18.13 5.29 17.19
C TRP A 135 -17.12 4.14 17.08
N GLY A 136 -17.35 3.06 17.84
CA GLY A 136 -16.66 1.79 17.69
C GLY A 136 -15.29 1.69 18.36
N ASN A 137 -14.90 2.64 19.23
CA ASN A 137 -13.62 2.52 19.96
C ASN A 137 -13.65 1.31 20.91
N LEU A 138 -12.58 0.50 20.87
CA LEU A 138 -12.44 -0.67 21.73
C LEU A 138 -11.67 -0.39 23.03
N ASN A 139 -11.13 0.82 23.17
CA ASN A 139 -10.36 1.28 24.35
C ASN A 139 -9.23 0.30 24.74
N ASP A 140 -8.65 -0.38 23.76
CA ASP A 140 -7.46 -1.20 23.93
C ASP A 140 -6.19 -0.31 23.89
N ASN A 141 -5.05 -0.89 24.24
CA ASN A 141 -3.76 -0.20 24.21
C ASN A 141 -3.36 0.26 22.80
N ASN A 142 -3.97 -0.32 21.76
CA ASN A 142 -3.67 -0.07 20.35
C ASN A 142 -4.62 0.94 19.68
N GLY A 143 -5.62 1.47 20.40
CA GLY A 143 -6.58 2.43 19.85
C GLY A 143 -7.45 1.86 18.72
N SER A 144 -7.69 0.56 18.72
CA SER A 144 -8.46 -0.15 17.69
C SER A 144 -9.93 0.28 17.67
N LYS A 145 -10.54 0.16 16.49
CA LYS A 145 -11.97 0.42 16.28
C LYS A 145 -12.68 -0.75 15.63
N THR A 146 -13.96 -0.91 15.95
CA THR A 146 -14.89 -1.77 15.23
C THR A 146 -15.24 -1.13 13.90
N CYS A 147 -15.01 -1.84 12.80
CA CYS A 147 -15.44 -1.40 11.49
C CYS A 147 -16.98 -1.38 11.41
N PRO A 148 -17.61 -0.26 11.01
CA PRO A 148 -19.07 -0.15 10.97
C PRO A 148 -19.73 -0.94 9.84
N ILE A 149 -18.96 -1.49 8.88
CA ILE A 149 -19.48 -2.34 7.81
C ILE A 149 -19.46 -3.82 8.22
N CYS A 150 -18.27 -4.37 8.55
CA CYS A 150 -18.09 -5.80 8.85
C CYS A 150 -18.22 -6.14 10.35
N LEU A 151 -18.27 -5.14 11.23
CA LEU A 151 -18.19 -5.31 12.70
C LEU A 151 -16.90 -5.95 13.21
N CYS A 152 -15.88 -6.04 12.36
CA CYS A 152 -14.60 -6.63 12.70
C CYS A 152 -13.66 -5.60 13.38
N PRO A 153 -12.95 -5.98 14.47
CA PRO A 153 -12.01 -5.10 15.16
C PRO A 153 -10.78 -4.85 14.27
N SER A 154 -10.34 -3.60 14.19
CA SER A 154 -9.22 -3.18 13.33
C SER A 154 -8.54 -1.92 13.83
N SER A 155 -7.23 -1.86 13.66
CA SER A 155 -6.52 -0.58 13.64
C SER A 155 -6.98 0.26 12.45
N VAL A 156 -6.90 1.58 12.58
CA VAL A 156 -7.41 2.52 11.59
C VAL A 156 -6.32 3.51 11.20
N ALA A 157 -6.14 3.74 9.91
CA ALA A 157 -5.14 4.67 9.38
C ALA A 157 -5.78 5.70 8.45
N GLN A 158 -5.25 6.93 8.48
CA GLN A 158 -5.67 7.97 7.56
C GLN A 158 -5.19 7.64 6.14
N LEU A 159 -6.10 7.71 5.17
CA LEU A 159 -5.72 7.58 3.76
C LEU A 159 -5.24 8.93 3.22
N THR A 160 -4.01 8.94 2.73
CA THR A 160 -3.40 10.08 2.05
C THR A 160 -2.67 9.59 0.81
N MET A 161 -2.52 10.44 -0.20
CA MET A 161 -1.68 10.12 -1.35
C MET A 161 -0.21 10.40 -1.01
N GLY A 162 0.66 9.40 -1.13
CA GLY A 162 2.11 9.56 -0.96
C GLY A 162 2.78 10.14 -2.19
N THR A 163 3.18 11.42 -2.15
CA THR A 163 3.82 12.12 -3.30
C THR A 163 5.35 12.11 -3.24
N GLU A 164 5.95 11.17 -2.52
CA GLU A 164 7.39 11.20 -2.26
C GLU A 164 8.21 10.60 -3.42
N PRO A 165 9.19 11.33 -3.97
CA PRO A 165 10.13 10.76 -4.91
C PRO A 165 11.04 9.75 -4.19
N GLY A 166 11.19 8.55 -4.75
CA GLY A 166 12.18 7.57 -4.29
C GLY A 166 13.61 8.00 -4.64
N ILE A 167 14.57 7.72 -3.76
CA ILE A 167 15.98 8.07 -3.95
C ILE A 167 16.63 7.11 -4.97
N LEU A 168 17.29 7.68 -5.99
CA LEU A 168 18.08 6.96 -6.98
C LEU A 168 19.57 7.17 -6.68
N TYR A 169 20.35 6.10 -6.46
CA TYR A 169 21.82 6.16 -6.44
C TYR A 169 22.38 4.99 -7.26
N ASN A 170 23.11 5.32 -8.34
CA ASN A 170 24.00 4.51 -9.19
C ASN A 170 23.66 3.02 -9.43
N GLU A 171 23.38 2.68 -10.71
CA GLU A 171 23.33 1.35 -11.39
C GLU A 171 22.61 0.16 -10.72
N LEU A 172 22.05 0.30 -9.52
CA LEU A 172 21.12 -0.63 -8.88
C LEU A 172 19.94 0.15 -8.31
N SER A 173 18.82 0.16 -9.03
CA SER A 173 17.69 1.08 -8.83
C SER A 173 16.62 0.58 -7.84
N ILE A 174 16.64 1.04 -6.58
CA ILE A 174 15.50 0.86 -5.65
C ILE A 174 14.58 2.09 -5.76
N VAL A 175 13.27 1.91 -5.97
CA VAL A 175 12.29 2.99 -5.81
C VAL A 175 11.57 2.83 -4.48
N ILE A 176 11.67 3.83 -3.63
CA ILE A 176 10.89 3.88 -2.40
C ILE A 176 9.59 4.61 -2.73
N SER A 177 8.52 3.86 -3.02
CA SER A 177 7.16 4.44 -3.05
C SER A 177 6.50 4.21 -1.70
N PHE A 178 6.41 5.25 -0.89
CA PHE A 178 5.57 5.22 0.30
C PHE A 178 4.10 5.31 -0.13
N LEU A 179 3.39 4.18 -0.12
CA LEU A 179 1.97 4.26 0.19
C LEU A 179 1.91 4.54 1.70
N ASN A 180 1.85 5.82 2.08
CA ASN A 180 1.75 6.24 3.48
C ASN A 180 0.37 5.84 4.02
N ILE A 181 0.21 4.55 4.31
CA ILE A 181 -0.69 4.10 5.35
C ILE A 181 0.14 4.25 6.62
N LEU A 182 0.11 5.45 7.21
CA LEU A 182 0.73 5.71 8.51
C LEU A 182 0.00 4.83 9.54
N SER A 183 0.51 3.61 9.70
CA SER A 183 0.35 2.78 10.88
C SER A 183 1.41 3.26 11.86
N LEU A 184 1.05 4.18 12.75
CA LEU A 184 1.76 4.31 14.02
C LEU A 184 1.34 3.16 14.93
#